data_AF-A0A0P8W9L1-F1
#
_entry.id   AF-A0A0P8W9L1-F1
#
_cell.length_a   1.000
_cell.length_b   1.000
_cell.length_c   1.000
_cell.angle_alpha   90.00
_cell.angle_beta   90.00
_cell.angle_gamma   90.00
#
_symmetry.space_group_name_H-M   'P 1'
#
loop_
_entity.id
_entity.type
_entity.pdbx_description
1 polymer ?
#
loop_
_entity_poly.entity_id
_entity_poly.type
_entity_poly.pdbx_seq_one_letter_code
_entity_poly.pdbx_strand_id
1 'polypeptide(L)'
;MEGLKEALETYTGVTKTLIAALDNGDYDNLDRLILEREQVIEHVKTISCTKEEFKNICNELETEKYQRILDEMTDLKKMELKKEMDSFKRAANANKNYNNSAYGSYDFLNKKI
;
A
#
# COMPACT_ATOMS: atom_id res chain seq x y z
N MET A 1 -13.37 30.99 -5.19
CA MET A 1 -14.11 29.79 -4.78
C MET A 1 -13.89 28.61 -5.72
N GLU A 2 -13.73 28.83 -7.04
CA GLU A 2 -13.44 27.75 -8.03
C GLU A 2 -12.19 26.90 -7.70
N GLY A 3 -11.09 27.51 -7.27
CA GLY A 3 -9.84 26.77 -7.04
C GLY A 3 -9.85 25.76 -5.88
N LEU A 4 -10.67 25.96 -4.82
CA LEU A 4 -10.68 25.02 -3.70
C LEU A 4 -11.40 23.72 -4.07
N LYS A 5 -12.54 23.84 -4.78
CA LYS A 5 -13.32 22.68 -5.20
C LYS A 5 -12.53 21.83 -6.19
N GLU A 6 -11.94 22.45 -7.20
CA GLU A 6 -11.10 21.77 -8.19
C GLU A 6 -9.90 21.06 -7.53
N ALA A 7 -9.23 21.71 -6.57
CA ALA A 7 -8.12 21.10 -5.85
C ALA A 7 -8.57 19.89 -5.02
N LEU A 8 -9.71 19.97 -4.33
CA LEU A 8 -10.26 18.86 -3.55
C LEU A 8 -10.84 17.73 -4.43
N GLU A 9 -11.36 18.05 -5.61
CA GLU A 9 -11.76 17.09 -6.63
C GLU A 9 -10.54 16.32 -7.14
N THR A 10 -9.45 17.03 -7.43
CA THR A 10 -8.17 16.43 -7.84
C THR A 10 -7.63 15.53 -6.74
N TYR A 11 -7.61 16.00 -5.50
CA TYR A 11 -7.19 15.20 -4.33
C TYR A 11 -8.01 13.90 -4.22
N THR A 12 -9.33 14.02 -4.32
CA THR A 12 -10.24 12.88 -4.22
C THR A 12 -10.06 11.92 -5.40
N GLY A 13 -9.83 12.45 -6.60
CA GLY A 13 -9.52 11.68 -7.81
C GLY A 13 -8.24 10.87 -7.67
N VAL A 14 -7.13 11.52 -7.30
CA VAL A 14 -5.84 10.86 -7.07
C VAL A 14 -5.96 9.80 -5.96
N THR A 15 -6.71 10.09 -4.90
CA THR A 15 -6.97 9.12 -3.82
C THR A 15 -7.71 7.88 -4.33
N LYS A 16 -8.73 8.05 -5.20
CA LYS A 16 -9.41 6.92 -5.86
C LYS A 16 -8.49 6.13 -6.78
N THR A 17 -7.63 6.82 -7.53
CA THR A 17 -6.64 6.16 -8.40
C THR A 17 -5.62 5.37 -7.59
N LEU A 18 -5.16 5.88 -6.44
CA LEU A 18 -4.31 5.15 -5.50
C LEU A 18 -4.97 3.87 -5.00
N ILE A 19 -6.24 3.94 -4.60
CA ILE A 19 -7.02 2.77 -4.17
C ILE A 19 -7.06 1.74 -5.30
N ALA A 20 -7.39 2.16 -6.53
CA ALA A 20 -7.45 1.25 -7.68
C ALA A 20 -6.08 0.62 -8.01
N ALA A 21 -4.99 1.39 -7.91
CA ALA A 21 -3.64 0.88 -8.12
C ALA A 21 -3.26 -0.17 -7.06
N LEU A 22 -3.58 0.09 -5.79
CA LEU A 22 -3.38 -0.86 -4.69
C LEU A 22 -4.19 -2.15 -4.88
N ASP A 23 -5.42 -2.05 -5.38
CA ASP A 23 -6.29 -3.21 -5.59
C ASP A 23 -5.77 -4.10 -6.73
N ASN A 24 -5.37 -3.47 -7.84
CA ASN A 24 -4.86 -4.15 -9.03
C ASN A 24 -3.39 -4.60 -8.91
N GLY A 25 -2.69 -4.22 -7.83
CA GLY A 25 -1.26 -4.51 -7.66
C GLY A 25 -0.34 -3.72 -8.60
N ASP A 26 -0.80 -2.57 -9.10
CA ASP A 26 0.01 -1.65 -9.90
C ASP A 26 0.89 -0.79 -8.98
N TYR A 27 1.96 -1.39 -8.49
CA TYR A 27 2.87 -0.75 -7.54
C TYR A 27 3.82 0.26 -8.19
N ASP A 28 4.06 0.15 -9.51
CA ASP A 28 5.01 0.99 -10.24
C ASP A 28 4.56 2.47 -10.27
N ASN A 29 3.25 2.71 -10.20
CA ASN A 29 2.67 4.05 -10.24
C ASN A 29 2.40 4.68 -8.87
N LEU A 30 2.60 3.95 -7.76
CA LEU A 30 2.23 4.44 -6.43
C LEU A 30 3.02 5.67 -6.00
N ASP A 31 4.35 5.66 -6.19
CA ASP A 31 5.20 6.79 -5.79
C ASP A 31 4.80 8.09 -6.48
N ARG A 32 4.49 8.00 -7.78
CA ARG A 32 4.00 9.14 -8.57
C ARG A 32 2.68 9.66 -8.02
N LEU A 33 1.72 8.77 -7.74
CA LEU A 33 0.40 9.13 -7.25
C LEU A 33 0.44 9.70 -5.81
N ILE A 34 1.32 9.17 -4.95
CA ILE A 34 1.54 9.71 -3.60
C ILE A 34 2.09 11.13 -3.68
N LEU A 35 3.09 11.35 -4.54
CA LEU A 35 3.69 12.66 -4.74
C LEU A 35 2.69 13.67 -5.32
N GLU A 36 1.90 13.25 -6.32
CA GLU A 36 0.82 14.06 -6.89
C GLU A 36 -0.20 14.46 -5.80
N ARG A 37 -0.61 13.50 -4.95
CA ARG A 37 -1.51 13.78 -3.83
C ARG A 37 -0.91 14.77 -2.83
N GLU A 38 0.37 14.67 -2.51
CA GLU A 38 1.06 15.59 -1.60
C GLU A 38 1.13 17.01 -2.20
N GLN A 39 1.42 17.13 -3.49
CA GLN A 39 1.41 18.42 -4.19
C GLN A 39 0.04 19.10 -4.13
N VAL A 40 -1.04 18.32 -4.29
CA VAL A 40 -2.40 18.85 -4.16
C VAL A 40 -2.69 19.30 -2.73
N ILE A 41 -2.25 18.55 -1.71
CA ILE A 41 -2.38 18.97 -0.30
C ILE A 41 -1.67 20.31 -0.07
N GLU A 42 -0.44 20.45 -0.55
CA GLU A 42 0.31 21.70 -0.42
C GLU A 42 -0.39 22.85 -1.16
N HIS A 43 -0.95 22.60 -2.34
CA HIS A 43 -1.73 23.60 -3.05
C HIS A 43 -2.97 24.02 -2.24
N VAL A 44 -3.75 23.07 -1.72
CA VAL A 44 -4.94 23.35 -0.90
C VAL A 44 -4.60 24.21 0.32
N LYS A 45 -3.46 23.98 0.98
CA LYS A 45 -3.00 24.79 2.11
C LYS A 45 -2.76 26.27 1.76
N THR A 46 -2.47 26.59 0.49
CA THR A 46 -2.29 27.97 0.03
C THR A 46 -3.60 28.70 -0.25
N ILE A 47 -4.71 27.97 -0.37
CA ILE A 47 -6.01 28.55 -0.71
C ILE A 47 -6.68 29.09 0.56
N SER A 48 -6.90 30.40 0.59
CA SER A 48 -7.66 31.03 1.66
C SER A 48 -9.12 30.59 1.59
N CYS A 49 -9.58 29.92 2.63
CA CYS A 49 -10.96 29.49 2.78
C CYS A 49 -11.37 29.44 4.25
N THR A 50 -12.67 29.49 4.49
CA THR A 50 -13.20 29.21 5.82
C THR A 50 -13.23 27.71 6.06
N LYS A 51 -13.17 27.32 7.34
CA LYS A 51 -13.30 25.93 7.76
C LYS A 51 -14.62 25.30 7.29
N GLU A 52 -15.68 26.09 7.22
CA GLU A 52 -17.01 25.62 6.83
C GLU A 52 -17.11 25.37 5.32
N GLU A 53 -16.58 26.26 4.49
CA GLU A 53 -16.47 26.04 3.03
C GLU A 53 -15.67 24.78 2.72
N PHE A 54 -14.50 24.62 3.36
CA PHE A 54 -13.68 23.42 3.21
C PHE A 54 -14.45 22.15 3.58
N LYS A 55 -15.10 22.16 4.75
CA LYS A 55 -15.85 21.01 5.25
C LYS A 55 -17.02 20.66 4.33
N ASN A 56 -17.74 21.64 3.82
CA ASN A 56 -18.87 21.42 2.93
C ASN A 56 -18.44 20.74 1.62
N ILE A 57 -17.34 21.19 1.02
CA ILE A 57 -16.80 20.58 -0.19
C ILE A 57 -16.28 19.15 0.09
N CYS A 58 -15.53 18.95 1.18
CA CYS A 58 -15.07 17.61 1.57
C CYS A 58 -16.22 16.63 1.81
N ASN A 59 -17.34 17.10 2.35
CA ASN A 59 -18.55 16.29 2.52
C ASN A 59 -19.20 15.97 1.16
N GLU A 60 -19.32 16.96 0.27
CA GLU A 60 -19.87 16.77 -1.09
C GLU A 60 -19.06 15.73 -1.89
N LEU A 61 -17.74 15.78 -1.79
CA LEU A 61 -16.82 14.90 -2.51
C LEU A 61 -16.59 13.55 -1.79
N GLU A 62 -17.21 13.35 -0.62
CA GLU A 62 -16.98 12.21 0.27
C GLU A 62 -15.48 11.97 0.58
N THR A 63 -14.68 13.03 0.68
CA THR A 63 -13.22 12.96 0.78
C THR A 63 -12.76 12.10 1.96
N GLU A 64 -13.44 12.23 3.12
CA GLU A 64 -13.13 11.43 4.31
C GLU A 64 -13.38 9.94 4.11
N LYS A 65 -14.42 9.57 3.36
CA LYS A 65 -14.74 8.17 3.05
C LYS A 65 -13.63 7.54 2.22
N TYR A 66 -13.18 8.20 1.15
CA TYR A 66 -12.10 7.67 0.31
C TYR A 66 -10.77 7.62 1.05
N GLN A 67 -10.49 8.58 1.94
CA GLN A 67 -9.31 8.49 2.79
C GLN A 67 -9.33 7.24 3.69
N ARG A 68 -10.46 6.97 4.35
CA ARG A 68 -10.60 5.76 5.19
C ARG A 68 -10.42 4.47 4.39
N ILE A 69 -11.00 4.40 3.18
CA ILE A 69 -10.83 3.24 2.30
C ILE A 69 -9.36 3.05 1.94
N LEU A 70 -8.64 4.13 1.62
CA LEU A 70 -7.21 4.07 1.32
C LEU A 70 -6.40 3.57 2.53
N ASP A 71 -6.71 4.04 3.73
CA ASP A 71 -6.03 3.63 4.96
C ASP A 71 -6.24 2.13 5.23
N GLU A 72 -7.49 1.65 5.16
CA GLU A 72 -7.85 0.24 5.34
C GLU A 72 -7.18 -0.66 4.31
N MET A 73 -7.20 -0.27 3.03
CA MET A 73 -6.55 -0.98 1.93
C MET A 73 -5.04 -1.09 2.15
N THR A 74 -4.41 0.01 2.56
CA THR A 74 -2.97 0.05 2.81
C THR A 74 -2.58 -0.91 3.94
N ASP A 75 -3.35 -0.92 5.02
CA ASP A 75 -3.09 -1.82 6.16
C ASP A 75 -3.32 -3.29 5.80
N LEU A 76 -4.36 -3.57 5.02
CA LEU A 76 -4.63 -4.91 4.50
C LEU A 76 -3.48 -5.41 3.62
N LYS A 77 -3.03 -4.60 2.65
CA LYS A 77 -1.91 -4.98 1.75
C LYS A 77 -0.60 -5.17 2.50
N LYS A 78 -0.29 -4.33 3.49
CA LYS A 78 0.87 -4.54 4.37
C LYS A 78 0.79 -5.87 5.12
N MET A 79 -0.40 -6.23 5.62
CA MET A 79 -0.60 -7.49 6.32
C MET A 79 -0.44 -8.70 5.39
N GLU A 80 -0.96 -8.63 4.17
CA GLU A 80 -0.81 -9.67 3.14
C GLU A 80 0.66 -9.92 2.80
N LEU A 81 1.41 -8.85 2.47
CA LEU A 81 2.84 -8.91 2.19
C LEU A 81 3.63 -9.53 3.34
N LYS A 82 3.33 -9.15 4.59
CA LYS A 82 3.99 -9.73 5.76
C LYS A 82 3.75 -11.24 5.86
N LYS A 83 2.51 -11.69 5.66
CA LYS A 83 2.16 -13.12 5.69
C LYS A 83 2.89 -13.90 4.60
N GLU A 84 3.02 -13.33 3.40
CA GLU A 84 3.74 -13.92 2.28
C GLU A 84 5.25 -14.01 2.55
N MET A 85 5.86 -12.95 3.07
CA MET A 85 7.27 -12.98 3.48
C MET A 85 7.53 -14.05 4.55
N ASP A 86 6.63 -14.19 5.53
CA ASP A 86 6.76 -15.20 6.58
C ASP A 86 6.56 -16.63 6.04
N SER A 87 5.68 -16.83 5.05
CA SER A 87 5.53 -18.12 4.38
C SER A 87 6.78 -18.49 3.58
N PHE A 88 7.34 -17.53 2.83
CA PHE A 88 8.58 -17.71 2.08
C PHE A 88 9.75 -18.07 3.00
N LYS A 89 9.92 -17.37 4.12
CA LYS A 89 10.95 -17.68 5.13
C LYS A 89 10.79 -19.11 5.68
N ARG A 90 9.56 -19.52 6.00
CA ARG A 90 9.28 -20.89 6.47
C ARG A 90 9.64 -21.94 5.41
N ALA A 91 9.26 -21.70 4.15
CA ALA A 91 9.59 -22.61 3.05
C ALA A 91 11.11 -22.71 2.81
N ALA A 92 11.82 -21.58 2.82
CA ALA A 92 13.27 -21.55 2.69
C ALA A 92 13.98 -22.31 3.84
N ASN A 93 13.49 -22.16 5.07
CA ASN A 93 14.03 -22.87 6.23
C ASN A 93 13.74 -24.38 6.15
N ALA A 94 12.55 -24.78 5.72
CA ALA A 94 12.22 -26.19 5.51
C ALA A 94 13.14 -26.82 4.45
N ASN A 95 13.31 -26.18 3.29
CA ASN A 95 14.23 -26.65 2.24
C ASN A 95 15.68 -26.79 2.74
N LYS A 96 16.16 -25.85 3.54
CA LYS A 96 17.51 -25.95 4.16
C LYS A 96 17.60 -27.14 5.11
N ASN A 97 16.58 -27.37 5.93
CA ASN A 97 16.56 -28.47 6.88
C ASN A 97 16.49 -29.85 6.19
N TYR A 98 15.70 -30.00 5.13
CA TYR A 98 15.64 -31.24 4.35
C TYR A 98 16.93 -31.50 3.55
N ASN A 99 17.59 -30.46 3.01
CA ASN A 99 18.88 -30.63 2.32
C ASN A 99 20.01 -31.02 3.27
N ASN A 100 20.04 -30.45 4.48
CA ASN A 100 21.04 -30.81 5.50
C ASN A 100 20.83 -32.22 6.07
N SER A 101 19.59 -32.68 6.23
CA SER A 101 19.32 -34.05 6.69
C SER A 101 19.61 -35.11 5.62
N ALA A 102 19.50 -34.77 4.33
CA ALA A 102 19.92 -35.64 3.24
C ALA A 102 21.45 -35.81 3.19
N TYR A 103 22.23 -34.74 3.36
CA TYR A 103 23.69 -34.81 3.35
C TYR A 103 24.27 -35.61 4.53
N GLY A 104 23.68 -35.55 5.73
CA GLY A 104 24.12 -36.32 6.90
C GLY A 104 23.78 -37.82 6.85
N SER A 105 22.91 -38.27 5.95
CA SER A 105 22.56 -39.69 5.80
C SER A 105 23.53 -40.48 4.90
N TYR A 106 24.30 -39.80 4.04
CA TYR A 106 25.28 -40.47 3.17
C TYR A 106 26.51 -40.98 3.92
N ASP A 107 26.84 -40.41 5.09
CA ASP A 107 27.95 -40.89 5.93
C ASP A 107 27.66 -42.26 6.58
N PHE A 108 26.40 -42.67 6.69
CA PHE A 108 26.04 -44.02 7.15
C PHE A 108 26.19 -45.09 6.06
N LEU A 109 26.00 -44.72 4.79
CA LEU A 109 26.12 -45.62 3.64
C LEU A 109 27.57 -45.88 3.21
N ASN A 110 28.55 -45.11 3.71
CA ASN A 110 29.96 -45.25 3.36
C ASN A 110 30.79 -46.07 4.36
N LYS A 111 30.15 -46.72 5.35
CA LYS A 111 30.81 -47.75 6.16
C LYS A 111 30.88 -49.05 5.34
N LYS A 112 32.00 -49.27 4.65
CA LYS A 112 32.36 -50.56 4.05
C LYS A 112 32.25 -51.68 5.09
N ILE A 113 31.52 -52.75 4.73
CA ILE A 113 31.53 -54.07 5.38
C ILE A 113 32.91 -54.71 5.19
#